data_AF-A0A218W813-F1
#
_entry.id   AF-A0A218W813-F1
#
_cell.length_a   1.000
_cell.length_b   1.000
_cell.length_c   1.000
_cell.angle_alpha   90.00
_cell.angle_beta   90.00
_cell.angle_gamma   90.00
#
_symmetry.space_group_name_H-M   'P 1'
#
loop_
_entity.id
_entity.type
_entity.pdbx_description
1 polymer ?
#
loop_
_entity_poly.entity_id
_entity_poly.type
_entity_poly.pdbx_seq_one_letter_code
_entity_poly.pdbx_strand_id
1 'polypeptide(L)'
;MADEQPPPLGFRFYPTEEELASFFLRNQLDGQNQDDMHRVIPVLDIYEKEPWDLPQLAGDRCQEDTEQWFFFVPRQKSEARGGRLNRGTPLGYWKATGSPGYVYSSDHRVIAVKKSMVFYLGKAPTGRKTKWKMNEYKAIDRIPPHHPSHSQAAHRVRAHLRHEFTVCRVYVASGACRAFDRRPVEATPGETPAAVPNASEGEEGEHVQNPESSRQGDPPSGFEEFRWDWEQLEWP
;
A
#
# COMPACT_ATOMS: atom_id res chain seq x y z
N MET A 1 -3.67 8.00 37.07
CA MET A 1 -3.30 8.37 35.69
C MET A 1 -2.11 7.51 35.37
N ALA A 2 -2.26 6.51 34.51
CA ALA A 2 -1.13 5.69 34.11
C ALA A 2 -0.22 6.56 33.25
N ASP A 3 1.04 6.65 33.64
CA ASP A 3 2.09 7.37 32.93
C ASP A 3 2.33 6.63 31.61
N GLU A 4 1.85 7.19 30.50
CA GLU A 4 2.04 6.61 29.17
C GLU A 4 3.50 6.85 28.78
N GLN A 5 4.39 5.97 29.22
CA GLN A 5 5.82 6.06 28.95
C GLN A 5 6.03 6.11 27.44
N PRO A 6 6.77 7.12 26.92
CA PRO A 6 7.01 7.22 25.48
C PRO A 6 7.70 5.95 24.99
N PRO A 7 7.34 5.47 23.78
CA PRO A 7 7.92 4.25 23.26
C PRO A 7 9.45 4.39 23.13
N PRO A 8 10.21 3.28 23.23
CA PRO A 8 11.66 3.33 23.12
C PRO A 8 12.08 4.00 21.80
N LEU A 9 13.18 4.76 21.84
CA LEU A 9 13.75 5.40 20.65
C LEU A 9 13.93 4.37 19.52
N GLY A 10 13.30 4.64 18.37
CA GLY A 10 13.31 3.76 17.20
C GLY A 10 12.07 2.87 17.04
N PHE A 11 11.17 2.81 18.01
CA PHE A 11 9.88 2.14 17.83
C PHE A 11 8.97 3.00 16.93
N ARG A 12 8.58 2.45 15.78
CA ARG A 12 7.71 3.12 14.80
C ARG A 12 6.52 2.23 14.48
N PHE A 13 5.39 2.84 14.16
CA PHE A 13 4.26 2.08 13.64
C PHE A 13 4.58 1.53 12.25
N TYR A 14 4.80 0.23 12.20
CA TYR A 14 5.28 -0.45 11.00
C TYR A 14 4.54 -1.77 10.80
N PRO A 15 3.27 -1.71 10.37
CA PRO A 15 2.50 -2.92 10.13
C PRO A 15 2.89 -3.59 8.80
N THR A 16 2.94 -4.92 8.76
CA THR A 16 2.92 -5.68 7.50
C THR A 16 1.57 -5.52 6.79
N GLU A 17 1.49 -5.90 5.51
CA GLU A 17 0.20 -5.90 4.81
C GLU A 17 -0.79 -6.88 5.45
N GLU A 18 -0.29 -8.01 5.97
CA GLU A 18 -1.09 -8.94 6.74
C GLU A 18 -1.62 -8.30 8.03
N GLU A 19 -0.75 -7.69 8.85
CA GLU A 19 -1.15 -7.01 10.09
C GLU A 19 -2.20 -5.91 9.81
N LEU A 20 -2.03 -5.13 8.73
CA LEU A 20 -3.03 -4.14 8.30
C LEU A 20 -4.39 -4.77 7.99
N ALA A 21 -4.41 -5.88 7.26
CA ALA A 21 -5.65 -6.50 6.78
C ALA A 21 -6.33 -7.40 7.82
N SER A 22 -5.57 -8.24 8.52
CA SER A 22 -6.07 -9.28 9.41
C SER A 22 -6.36 -8.79 10.82
N PHE A 23 -5.62 -7.77 11.28
CA PHE A 23 -5.78 -7.18 12.61
C PHE A 23 -6.47 -5.81 12.54
N PHE A 24 -5.84 -4.79 11.96
CA PHE A 24 -6.36 -3.41 12.03
C PHE A 24 -7.68 -3.23 11.29
N LEU A 25 -7.70 -3.53 9.98
CA LEU A 25 -8.91 -3.37 9.17
C LEU A 25 -10.03 -4.30 9.64
N ARG A 26 -9.70 -5.54 10.05
CA ARG A 26 -10.70 -6.49 10.55
C ARG A 26 -11.34 -5.99 11.84
N ASN A 27 -10.54 -5.59 12.83
CA ASN A 27 -11.07 -5.08 14.10
C ASN A 27 -11.92 -3.82 13.87
N GLN A 28 -11.51 -2.93 12.96
CA GLN A 28 -12.31 -1.77 12.58
C GLN A 28 -13.68 -2.16 11.98
N LEU A 29 -13.70 -3.14 11.07
CA LEU A 29 -14.92 -3.65 10.43
C LEU A 29 -15.85 -4.41 11.39
N ASP A 30 -15.27 -5.04 12.41
CA ASP A 30 -15.99 -5.82 13.43
C ASP A 30 -16.34 -4.98 14.68
N GLY A 31 -16.02 -3.68 14.66
CA GLY A 31 -16.32 -2.73 15.75
C GLY A 31 -15.54 -3.00 17.05
N GLN A 32 -14.39 -3.66 16.96
CA GLN A 32 -13.58 -4.06 18.11
C GLN A 32 -12.53 -2.99 18.45
N ASN A 33 -12.39 -2.67 19.74
CA ASN A 33 -11.35 -1.77 20.28
C ASN A 33 -11.23 -0.44 19.51
N GLN A 34 -12.36 0.18 19.14
CA GLN A 34 -12.36 1.32 18.22
C GLN A 34 -11.52 2.50 18.71
N ASP A 35 -11.59 2.85 20.00
CA ASP A 35 -10.83 3.97 20.56
C ASP A 35 -9.31 3.76 20.41
N ASP A 36 -8.81 2.56 20.75
CA ASP A 36 -7.40 2.20 20.59
C ASP A 36 -6.99 2.13 19.11
N MET A 37 -7.86 1.59 18.26
CA MET A 37 -7.61 1.55 16.81
C MET A 37 -7.52 2.95 16.22
N HIS A 38 -8.38 3.88 16.62
CA HIS A 38 -8.44 5.25 16.08
C HIS A 38 -7.29 6.13 16.59
N ARG A 39 -6.73 5.83 17.76
CA ARG A 39 -5.46 6.41 18.23
C ARG A 39 -4.28 6.05 17.31
N VAL A 40 -4.24 4.82 16.80
CA VAL A 40 -3.14 4.35 15.94
C VAL A 40 -3.38 4.68 14.46
N ILE A 41 -4.59 4.42 13.96
CA ILE A 41 -5.02 4.66 12.59
C ILE A 41 -6.33 5.45 12.64
N PRO A 42 -6.32 6.77 12.45
CA PRO A 42 -7.51 7.60 12.55
C PRO A 42 -8.48 7.37 11.39
N VAL A 43 -9.76 7.61 11.64
CA VAL A 43 -10.80 7.61 10.61
C VAL A 43 -10.81 8.95 9.87
N LEU A 44 -10.60 8.93 8.56
CA LEU A 44 -10.53 10.14 7.75
C LEU A 44 -10.95 9.86 6.29
N ASP A 45 -11.79 10.73 5.71
CA ASP A 45 -11.96 10.75 4.26
C ASP A 45 -10.75 11.44 3.60
N ILE A 46 -9.75 10.64 3.27
CA ILE A 46 -8.49 11.14 2.70
C ILE A 46 -8.65 11.69 1.28
N TYR A 47 -9.75 11.41 0.58
CA TYR A 47 -9.95 11.91 -0.78
C TYR A 47 -10.38 13.38 -0.80
N GLU A 48 -10.76 13.94 0.35
CA GLU A 48 -11.05 15.37 0.52
C GLU A 48 -9.82 16.18 0.98
N LYS A 49 -8.66 15.54 1.13
CA LYS A 49 -7.42 16.15 1.65
C LYS A 49 -6.31 16.08 0.61
N GLU A 50 -5.49 17.13 0.59
CA GLU A 50 -4.25 17.06 -0.17
C GLU A 50 -3.25 16.14 0.54
N PRO A 51 -2.43 15.39 -0.21
CA PRO A 51 -1.58 14.37 0.39
C PRO A 51 -0.53 14.94 1.36
N TRP A 52 -0.07 16.18 1.16
CA TRP A 52 0.88 16.85 2.07
C TRP A 52 0.24 17.36 3.36
N ASP A 53 -1.10 17.40 3.44
CA ASP A 53 -1.83 17.74 4.67
C ASP A 53 -2.14 16.49 5.50
N LEU A 54 -1.93 15.28 4.97
CA LEU A 54 -2.22 14.04 5.68
C LEU A 54 -1.27 13.74 6.85
N PRO A 55 0.05 14.02 6.79
CA PRO A 55 0.97 13.73 7.90
C PRO A 55 0.53 14.30 9.25
N GLN A 56 0.05 15.55 9.26
CA GLN A 56 -0.46 16.22 10.47
C GLN A 56 -1.78 15.65 11.01
N LEU A 57 -2.46 14.79 10.24
CA LEU A 57 -3.71 14.14 10.61
C LEU A 57 -3.50 12.66 11.00
N ALA A 58 -2.26 12.16 10.98
CA ALA A 58 -1.96 10.78 11.29
C ALA A 58 -2.10 10.49 12.79
N GLY A 59 -2.29 9.20 13.12
CA GLY A 59 -2.42 8.75 14.50
C GLY A 59 -1.13 8.93 15.30
N ASP A 60 -1.25 8.80 16.63
CA ASP A 60 -0.20 9.13 17.60
C ASP A 60 1.11 8.37 17.32
N ARG A 61 1.00 7.13 16.82
CA ARG A 61 2.14 6.26 16.51
C ARG A 61 2.84 6.58 15.18
N CYS A 62 2.33 7.57 14.44
CA CYS A 62 2.86 8.03 13.16
C CYS A 62 3.20 9.54 13.14
N GLN A 63 3.00 10.28 14.23
CA GLN A 63 3.22 11.74 14.25
C GLN A 63 4.69 12.12 13.96
N GLU A 64 5.64 11.30 14.38
CA GLU A 64 7.07 11.49 14.10
C GLU A 64 7.53 10.77 12.81
N ASP A 65 6.62 10.08 12.12
CA ASP A 65 6.94 9.38 10.87
C ASP A 65 7.01 10.37 9.70
N THR A 66 8.09 10.29 8.92
CA THR A 66 8.35 11.14 7.75
C THR A 66 8.15 10.42 6.43
N GLU A 67 7.86 9.12 6.45
CA GLU A 67 7.84 8.25 5.29
C GLU A 67 6.45 7.68 4.98
N GLN A 68 5.62 7.40 6.00
CA GLN A 68 4.31 6.76 5.81
C GLN A 68 3.27 7.11 6.88
N TRP A 69 2.01 7.15 6.46
CA TRP A 69 0.85 7.46 7.30
C TRP A 69 -0.33 6.54 6.94
N PHE A 70 -1.20 6.28 7.92
CA PHE A 70 -2.28 5.29 7.79
C PHE A 70 -3.61 5.88 8.20
N PHE A 71 -4.66 5.55 7.46
CA PHE A 71 -6.02 6.04 7.71
C PHE A 71 -7.05 4.94 7.47
N PHE A 72 -8.06 4.88 8.32
CA PHE A 72 -9.30 4.19 8.00
C PHE A 72 -10.17 5.12 7.16
N VAL A 73 -10.53 4.70 5.95
CA VAL A 73 -11.36 5.51 5.05
C VAL A 73 -12.76 4.89 5.00
N PRO A 74 -13.80 5.60 5.46
CA PRO A 74 -15.18 5.13 5.33
C PRO A 74 -15.58 4.98 3.86
N ARG A 75 -16.52 4.08 3.58
CA ARG A 75 -17.16 4.00 2.26
C ARG A 75 -17.75 5.35 1.88
N GLN A 76 -17.41 5.87 0.69
CA GLN A 76 -18.07 7.08 0.21
C GLN A 76 -19.56 6.80 -0.07
N LYS A 77 -20.41 7.78 0.27
CA LYS A 77 -21.86 7.70 -0.01
C LYS A 77 -22.16 7.57 -1.51
N SER A 78 -21.31 8.12 -2.38
CA SER A 78 -21.40 7.93 -3.84
C SER A 78 -21.24 6.47 -4.22
N GLU A 79 -20.20 5.80 -3.71
CA GLU A 79 -19.92 4.37 -3.93
C GLU A 79 -21.03 3.48 -3.34
N ALA A 80 -21.65 3.88 -2.23
CA ALA A 80 -22.80 3.17 -1.66
C ALA A 80 -24.04 3.19 -2.57
N ARG A 81 -24.19 4.23 -3.40
CA ARG A 81 -25.31 4.39 -4.36
C ARG A 81 -24.97 3.89 -5.78
N GLY A 82 -23.88 3.14 -5.94
CA GLY A 82 -23.40 2.69 -7.25
C GLY A 82 -22.67 3.75 -8.08
N GLY A 83 -22.43 4.94 -7.51
CA GLY A 83 -21.63 5.98 -8.12
C GLY A 83 -20.13 5.70 -8.07
N ARG A 84 -19.36 6.43 -8.88
CA ARG A 84 -17.89 6.33 -8.88
C ARG A 84 -17.30 6.97 -7.61
N LEU A 85 -16.22 6.39 -7.10
CA LEU A 85 -15.43 6.98 -6.02
C LEU A 85 -14.82 8.29 -6.51
N ASN A 86 -15.10 9.39 -5.82
CA ASN A 86 -14.42 10.65 -6.12
C ASN A 86 -13.01 10.58 -5.55
N ARG A 87 -12.03 10.74 -6.43
CA ARG A 87 -10.60 10.68 -6.11
C ARG A 87 -9.91 12.03 -6.38
N GLY A 88 -10.68 13.08 -6.65
CA GLY A 88 -10.20 14.43 -6.88
C GLY A 88 -10.16 15.23 -5.58
N THR A 89 -9.08 15.98 -5.40
CA THR A 89 -8.92 17.02 -4.39
C THR A 89 -9.02 18.39 -5.07
N PRO A 90 -9.11 19.51 -4.33
CA PRO A 90 -9.10 20.84 -4.93
C PRO A 90 -7.91 21.11 -5.87
N LEU A 91 -6.72 20.59 -5.53
CA LEU A 91 -5.48 20.86 -6.26
C LEU A 91 -5.02 19.68 -7.12
N GLY A 92 -5.66 18.53 -7.07
CA GLY A 92 -5.21 17.35 -7.81
C GLY A 92 -6.15 16.17 -7.81
N TYR A 93 -5.62 14.99 -8.10
CA TYR A 93 -6.39 13.75 -8.12
C TYR A 93 -5.52 12.51 -7.94
N TRP A 94 -6.10 11.47 -7.37
CA TRP A 94 -5.48 10.15 -7.26
C TRP A 94 -5.82 9.26 -8.46
N LYS A 95 -4.79 8.81 -9.17
CA LYS A 95 -4.90 7.88 -10.31
C LYS A 95 -4.42 6.48 -9.89
N ALA A 96 -5.19 5.45 -10.23
CA ALA A 96 -4.75 4.07 -10.06
C ALA A 96 -3.51 3.75 -10.90
N THR A 97 -2.61 2.91 -10.38
CA THR A 97 -1.40 2.47 -11.06
C THR A 97 -1.25 0.97 -10.93
N GLY A 98 -0.98 0.29 -12.05
CA GLY A 98 -0.88 -1.17 -12.12
C GLY A 98 -2.22 -1.88 -11.88
N SER A 99 -2.17 -3.21 -11.92
CA SER A 99 -3.30 -4.07 -11.57
C SER A 99 -3.45 -4.19 -10.05
N PRO A 100 -4.68 -4.36 -9.52
CA PRO A 100 -4.87 -4.70 -8.11
C PRO A 100 -4.08 -5.97 -7.74
N GLY A 101 -3.47 -5.96 -6.56
CA GLY A 101 -2.78 -7.11 -5.98
C GLY A 101 -3.59 -7.77 -4.87
N TYR A 102 -3.15 -8.95 -4.45
CA TYR A 102 -3.71 -9.67 -3.31
C TYR A 102 -2.78 -9.57 -2.11
N VAL A 103 -3.37 -9.46 -0.92
CA VAL A 103 -2.65 -9.61 0.36
C VAL A 103 -2.91 -11.02 0.85
N TYR A 104 -1.84 -11.72 1.19
CA TYR A 104 -1.87 -13.09 1.69
C TYR A 104 -1.58 -13.10 3.19
N SER A 105 -2.23 -14.00 3.92
CA SER A 105 -1.82 -14.37 5.27
C SER A 105 -0.56 -15.25 5.24
N SER A 106 0.06 -15.44 6.40
CA SER A 106 1.11 -16.44 6.62
C SER A 106 0.69 -17.85 6.17
N ASP A 107 -0.58 -18.22 6.37
CA ASP A 107 -1.18 -19.48 5.87
C ASP A 107 -1.49 -19.50 4.35
N HIS A 108 -0.92 -18.58 3.56
CA HIS A 108 -1.14 -18.44 2.11
C HIS A 108 -2.59 -18.21 1.66
N ARG A 109 -3.46 -17.69 2.54
CA ARG A 109 -4.86 -17.36 2.20
C ARG A 109 -4.97 -15.91 1.76
N VAL A 110 -5.76 -15.64 0.72
CA VAL A 110 -6.05 -14.26 0.32
C VAL A 110 -6.98 -13.63 1.35
N ILE A 111 -6.52 -12.56 2.01
CA ILE A 111 -7.24 -11.88 3.09
C ILE A 111 -7.69 -10.46 2.74
N ALA A 112 -7.08 -9.85 1.73
CA ALA A 112 -7.46 -8.53 1.22
C ALA A 112 -7.04 -8.31 -0.23
N VAL A 113 -7.61 -7.29 -0.85
CA VAL A 113 -7.17 -6.73 -2.14
C VAL A 113 -6.45 -5.40 -1.88
N LYS A 114 -5.35 -5.17 -2.59
CA LYS A 114 -4.55 -3.95 -2.54
C LYS A 114 -4.64 -3.22 -3.88
N LYS A 115 -4.99 -1.94 -3.86
CA LYS A 115 -4.96 -1.06 -5.02
C LYS A 115 -3.92 0.04 -4.82
N SER A 116 -3.00 0.17 -5.76
CA SER A 116 -1.96 1.19 -5.72
C SER A 116 -2.38 2.43 -6.51
N MET A 117 -2.11 3.61 -5.98
CA MET A 117 -2.49 4.91 -6.54
C MET A 117 -1.32 5.90 -6.47
N VAL A 118 -1.36 6.89 -7.37
CA VAL A 118 -0.39 8.00 -7.44
C VAL A 118 -1.17 9.30 -7.50
N PHE A 119 -0.73 10.29 -6.74
CA PHE A 119 -1.32 11.61 -6.80
C PHE A 119 -0.76 12.43 -7.95
N TYR A 120 -1.63 13.15 -8.65
CA TYR A 120 -1.33 14.07 -9.73
C TYR A 120 -1.79 15.47 -9.32
N LEU A 121 -0.90 16.46 -9.44
CA LEU A 121 -1.20 17.86 -9.16
C LEU A 121 -1.76 18.54 -10.42
N GLY A 122 -2.87 19.26 -10.29
CA GLY A 122 -3.60 19.91 -11.38
C GLY A 122 -4.85 19.13 -11.80
N LYS A 123 -5.52 19.62 -12.84
CA LYS A 123 -6.79 19.02 -13.32
C LYS A 123 -6.53 17.73 -14.09
N ALA A 124 -7.41 16.75 -13.91
CA ALA A 124 -7.40 15.54 -14.74
C ALA A 124 -7.81 15.87 -16.20
N PRO A 125 -7.27 15.15 -17.20
CA PRO A 125 -6.24 14.12 -17.11
C PRO A 125 -4.80 14.65 -17.23
N THR A 126 -4.60 15.96 -17.31
CA THR A 126 -3.33 16.62 -17.67
C THR A 126 -2.44 16.98 -16.47
N GLY A 127 -2.80 16.53 -15.26
CA GLY A 127 -2.04 16.80 -14.05
C GLY A 127 -0.61 16.30 -14.12
N ARG A 128 0.26 16.90 -13.30
CA ARG A 128 1.66 16.49 -13.14
C ARG A 128 1.77 15.40 -12.07
N LYS A 129 2.36 14.26 -12.44
CA LYS A 129 2.63 13.15 -11.50
C LYS A 129 3.49 13.62 -10.35
N THR A 130 3.11 13.26 -9.12
CA THR A 130 3.89 13.58 -7.91
C THR A 130 4.58 12.33 -7.33
N LYS A 131 5.35 12.52 -6.25
CA LYS A 131 5.97 11.44 -5.48
C LYS A 131 5.00 10.79 -4.49
N TRP A 132 3.83 11.39 -4.25
CA TRP A 132 2.83 10.86 -3.33
C TRP A 132 2.14 9.61 -3.88
N LYS A 133 2.08 8.59 -3.04
CA LYS A 133 1.53 7.28 -3.33
C LYS A 133 0.54 6.88 -2.25
N MET A 134 -0.39 6.01 -2.62
CA MET A 134 -1.35 5.41 -1.72
C MET A 134 -1.52 3.94 -2.06
N ASN A 135 -1.56 3.09 -1.04
CA ASN A 135 -2.07 1.73 -1.13
C ASN A 135 -3.40 1.66 -0.38
N GLU A 136 -4.47 1.32 -1.08
CA GLU A 136 -5.82 1.11 -0.56
C GLU A 136 -6.03 -0.40 -0.36
N TYR A 137 -6.34 -0.81 0.87
CA TYR A 137 -6.55 -2.21 1.27
C TYR A 137 -8.03 -2.44 1.59
N LYS A 138 -8.65 -3.42 0.91
CA LYS A 138 -10.04 -3.85 1.15
C LYS A 138 -10.05 -5.29 1.64
N ALA A 139 -10.66 -5.54 2.81
CA ALA A 139 -10.73 -6.87 3.39
C ALA A 139 -11.68 -7.78 2.60
N ILE A 140 -11.32 -9.05 2.49
CA ILE A 140 -12.17 -10.12 1.98
C ILE A 140 -12.88 -10.79 3.15
N ASP A 141 -14.17 -11.08 3.03
CA ASP A 141 -14.90 -11.80 4.06
C ASP A 141 -14.32 -13.17 4.35
N ARG A 142 -14.32 -13.51 5.64
CA ARG A 142 -14.06 -14.86 6.11
C ARG A 142 -15.29 -15.68 5.77
N ILE A 143 -15.31 -16.32 4.59
CA ILE A 143 -16.34 -17.32 4.31
C ILE A 143 -16.15 -18.45 5.34
N PRO A 144 -17.15 -18.75 6.20
CA PRO A 144 -17.03 -19.88 7.11
C PRO A 144 -16.88 -21.17 6.30
N PRO A 145 -16.03 -22.12 6.72
CA PRO A 145 -15.94 -23.43 6.10
C PRO A 145 -17.17 -24.26 6.47
N HIS A 146 -18.36 -23.93 5.98
CA HIS A 146 -19.56 -24.75 6.17
C HIS A 146 -20.44 -24.77 4.91
N HIS A 147 -20.12 -25.74 4.05
CA HIS A 147 -21.00 -26.73 3.41
C HIS A 147 -20.45 -27.04 2.01
N PRO A 148 -19.78 -28.20 1.80
CA PRO A 148 -19.37 -28.60 0.47
C PRO A 148 -20.61 -29.05 -0.31
N SER A 149 -21.28 -28.13 -1.01
CA SER A 149 -22.12 -28.56 -2.14
C SER A 149 -21.18 -28.95 -3.27
N HIS A 150 -21.06 -30.26 -3.51
CA HIS A 150 -20.38 -30.84 -4.66
C HIS A 150 -20.93 -30.27 -5.96
N SER A 151 -20.28 -29.24 -6.49
CA SER A 151 -20.27 -28.93 -7.92
C SER A 151 -18.96 -28.21 -8.22
N GLN A 152 -18.02 -28.95 -8.79
CA GLN A 152 -16.79 -28.40 -9.34
C GLN A 152 -17.14 -27.37 -10.42
N ALA A 153 -16.84 -26.10 -10.14
CA ALA A 153 -16.50 -25.12 -11.16
C ALA A 153 -15.46 -24.19 -10.54
N ALA A 154 -14.20 -24.50 -10.84
CA ALA A 154 -13.10 -23.57 -10.65
C ALA A 154 -13.46 -22.20 -11.24
N HIS A 155 -12.93 -21.14 -10.63
CA HIS A 155 -12.96 -19.77 -11.15
C HIS A 155 -14.19 -18.90 -10.81
N ARG A 156 -14.38 -18.60 -9.51
CA ARG A 156 -14.69 -17.27 -8.95
C ARG A 156 -15.10 -17.50 -7.49
N VAL A 157 -14.14 -17.56 -6.58
CA VAL A 157 -14.41 -17.09 -5.22
C VAL A 157 -14.77 -15.62 -5.42
N ARG A 158 -16.07 -15.33 -5.49
CA ARG A 158 -16.56 -13.96 -5.36
C ARG A 158 -16.36 -13.64 -3.89
N ALA A 159 -15.10 -13.36 -3.56
CA ALA A 159 -14.69 -12.87 -2.26
C ALA A 159 -15.58 -11.67 -1.96
N HIS A 160 -16.46 -11.80 -0.98
CA HIS A 160 -17.31 -10.69 -0.58
C HIS A 160 -16.37 -9.66 0.06
N LEU A 161 -16.08 -8.60 -0.70
CA LEU A 161 -15.28 -7.50 -0.17
C LEU A 161 -16.12 -6.76 0.87
N ARG A 162 -15.51 -6.45 2.01
CA ARG A 162 -16.09 -5.55 3.00
C ARG A 162 -15.77 -4.13 2.58
N HIS A 163 -16.81 -3.35 2.35
CA HIS A 163 -16.72 -2.03 1.75
C HIS A 163 -16.91 -0.91 2.76
N GLU A 164 -17.32 -1.22 3.99
CA GLU A 164 -17.68 -0.25 5.03
C GLU A 164 -16.49 0.65 5.39
N PHE A 165 -15.30 0.04 5.48
CA PHE A 165 -14.02 0.73 5.66
C PHE A 165 -12.96 0.12 4.76
N THR A 166 -12.00 0.96 4.37
CA THR A 166 -10.71 0.54 3.83
C THR A 166 -9.59 1.04 4.74
N VAL A 167 -8.42 0.42 4.66
CA VAL A 167 -7.19 1.02 5.20
C VAL A 167 -6.40 1.61 4.04
N CYS A 168 -5.95 2.84 4.20
CA CYS A 168 -5.08 3.50 3.24
C CYS A 168 -3.72 3.79 3.88
N ARG A 169 -2.65 3.25 3.27
CA ARG A 169 -1.25 3.64 3.54
C ARG A 169 -0.84 4.70 2.53
N VAL A 170 -0.57 5.92 3.00
CA VAL A 170 -0.07 7.03 2.18
C VAL A 170 1.41 7.23 2.45
N TYR A 171 2.21 7.46 1.41
CA TYR A 171 3.66 7.59 1.54
C TYR A 171 4.28 8.39 0.39
N VAL A 172 5.49 8.91 0.61
CA VAL A 172 6.27 9.61 -0.41
C VAL A 172 7.32 8.67 -1.00
N ALA A 173 7.33 8.49 -2.32
CA ALA A 173 8.36 7.72 -2.99
C ALA A 173 9.70 8.48 -2.98
N SER A 174 10.68 8.01 -2.21
CA SER A 174 12.01 8.63 -2.07
C SER A 174 13.03 8.13 -3.09
N GLY A 175 12.75 7.04 -3.82
CA GLY A 175 13.72 6.38 -4.71
C GLY A 175 14.71 5.46 -3.99
N ALA A 176 14.72 5.49 -2.65
CA ALA A 176 15.41 4.52 -1.80
C ALA A 176 14.45 3.38 -1.39
N CYS A 177 15.03 2.32 -0.80
CA CYS A 177 14.27 1.28 -0.10
C CYS A 177 13.34 1.93 0.92
N ARG A 178 12.02 1.72 0.81
CA ARG A 178 11.05 2.37 1.70
C ARG A 178 11.26 1.82 3.09
N ALA A 179 10.92 2.59 4.13
CA ALA A 179 10.96 2.12 5.52
C ALA A 179 10.43 0.70 5.58
N PHE A 180 9.15 0.54 5.22
CA PHE A 180 8.47 -0.56 4.53
C PHE A 180 9.12 -1.90 4.15
N ASP A 181 10.15 -1.76 3.32
CA ASP A 181 10.78 -2.84 2.60
C ASP A 181 12.05 -3.30 3.37
N ARG A 182 12.41 -2.60 4.45
CA ARG A 182 13.56 -2.88 5.32
C ARG A 182 13.27 -3.92 6.41
N ARG A 183 12.03 -4.37 6.59
CA ARG A 183 11.72 -5.42 7.59
C ARG A 183 12.33 -6.74 7.12
N PRO A 184 13.13 -7.42 7.94
CA PRO A 184 13.63 -8.75 7.60
C PRO A 184 12.45 -9.66 7.26
N VAL A 185 12.53 -10.37 6.14
CA VAL A 185 11.64 -11.51 5.90
C VAL A 185 11.91 -12.48 7.04
N GLU A 186 10.86 -12.93 7.75
CA GLU A 186 11.02 -13.94 8.79
C GLU A 186 11.79 -15.12 8.19
N ALA A 187 12.99 -15.37 8.71
CA ALA A 187 13.79 -16.49 8.27
C ALA A 187 12.99 -17.75 8.60
N THR A 188 12.68 -18.55 7.57
CA THR A 188 12.24 -19.91 7.78
C THR A 188 13.30 -20.61 8.66
N PRO A 189 12.92 -21.33 9.72
CA PRO A 189 13.87 -22.08 10.53
C PRO A 189 14.53 -23.15 9.64
N GLY A 190 15.71 -22.85 9.09
CA GLY A 190 16.40 -23.75 8.16
C GLY A 190 17.52 -23.14 7.32
N GLU A 191 17.57 -21.82 7.13
CA GLU A 191 18.64 -21.20 6.33
C GLU A 191 19.65 -20.47 7.23
N THR A 192 20.80 -21.11 7.45
CA THR A 192 21.98 -20.49 8.02
C THR A 192 22.44 -19.35 7.10
N PRO A 193 22.65 -18.11 7.58
CA PRO A 193 23.21 -17.06 6.74
C PRO A 193 24.65 -17.43 6.40
N ALA A 194 24.95 -17.57 5.10
CA ALA A 194 26.31 -17.75 4.63
C ALA A 194 27.15 -16.54 5.06
N ALA A 195 28.21 -16.81 5.82
CA ALA A 195 29.18 -15.82 6.24
C ALA A 195 29.82 -15.17 5.01
N VAL A 196 29.82 -13.83 4.98
CA VAL A 196 30.57 -13.04 4.02
C VAL A 196 32.06 -13.19 4.39
N PRO A 197 32.95 -13.67 3.50
CA PRO A 197 34.37 -13.64 3.80
C PRO A 197 34.89 -12.22 3.63
N ASN A 198 35.46 -11.69 4.72
CA ASN A 198 36.38 -10.56 4.70
C ASN A 198 37.59 -10.92 3.81
N ALA A 199 37.84 -10.14 2.78
CA ALA A 199 39.12 -10.16 2.06
C ALA A 199 39.88 -8.87 2.40
N SER A 200 41.05 -9.09 2.98
CA SER A 200 42.07 -8.13 3.40
C SER A 200 42.75 -7.42 2.23
N GLU A 201 43.30 -6.25 2.56
CA GLU A 201 44.11 -5.35 1.74
C GLU A 201 45.32 -6.02 1.07
N GLY A 202 45.68 -5.52 -0.12
CA GLY A 202 46.93 -5.76 -0.84
C GLY A 202 47.02 -4.82 -2.05
N GLU A 203 48.08 -4.01 -2.10
CA GLU A 203 48.32 -2.92 -3.04
C GLU A 203 48.94 -3.35 -4.40
N GLU A 204 48.96 -2.37 -5.32
CA GLU A 204 49.81 -2.14 -6.51
C GLU A 204 49.46 -2.73 -7.88
N GLY A 205 49.41 -1.85 -8.89
CA GLY A 205 49.57 -2.21 -10.32
C GLY A 205 48.89 -1.28 -11.34
N GLU A 206 49.69 -0.50 -12.06
CA GLU A 206 49.39 0.54 -13.07
C GLU A 206 48.58 0.17 -14.35
N HIS A 207 47.87 1.20 -14.86
CA HIS A 207 47.79 1.72 -16.24
C HIS A 207 47.34 0.81 -17.43
N VAL A 208 46.29 1.24 -18.15
CA VAL A 208 46.26 1.62 -19.60
C VAL A 208 44.80 1.72 -20.11
N GLN A 209 44.44 2.93 -20.54
CA GLN A 209 43.55 3.42 -21.64
C GLN A 209 42.53 2.49 -22.32
N ASN A 210 41.28 2.96 -22.52
CA ASN A 210 40.68 3.32 -23.83
C ASN A 210 39.25 3.96 -23.72
N PRO A 211 38.58 4.44 -24.81
CA PRO A 211 38.10 5.81 -24.92
C PRO A 211 36.55 5.97 -25.00
N GLU A 212 36.13 7.22 -25.18
CA GLU A 212 34.76 7.67 -25.45
C GLU A 212 33.98 6.83 -26.49
N SER A 213 32.68 6.63 -26.24
CA SER A 213 31.68 6.62 -27.30
C SER A 213 30.29 7.00 -26.78
N SER A 214 29.91 8.24 -27.09
CA SER A 214 28.55 8.77 -27.03
C SER A 214 27.64 8.02 -28.00
N ARG A 215 26.49 7.50 -27.55
CA ARG A 215 25.26 7.40 -28.36
C ARG A 215 24.01 7.52 -27.50
N GLN A 216 23.36 8.68 -27.64
CA GLN A 216 21.93 8.86 -27.38
C GLN A 216 21.13 7.89 -28.27
N GLY A 217 20.21 7.16 -27.66
CA GLY A 217 19.17 6.43 -28.36
C GLY A 217 17.82 6.92 -27.85
N ASP A 218 17.07 7.60 -28.71
CA ASP A 218 15.66 7.89 -28.49
C ASP A 218 14.86 6.58 -28.31
N PRO A 219 13.86 6.52 -27.42
CA PRO A 219 12.98 5.37 -27.37
C PRO A 219 12.04 5.36 -28.60
N PRO A 220 11.79 4.19 -29.20
CA PRO A 220 11.00 4.09 -30.41
C PRO A 220 9.54 4.48 -30.17
N SER A 221 9.03 5.27 -31.11
CA SER A 221 7.63 5.61 -31.30
C SER A 221 6.79 4.35 -31.48
N GLY A 222 5.90 4.07 -30.52
CA GLY A 222 4.98 2.95 -30.61
C GLY A 222 4.60 2.35 -29.27
N PHE A 223 4.38 3.18 -28.24
CA PHE A 223 3.73 2.70 -27.02
C PHE A 223 2.23 2.99 -27.16
N GLU A 224 1.51 2.05 -27.75
CA GLU A 224 0.05 2.02 -27.63
C GLU A 224 -0.29 2.03 -26.15
N GLU A 225 -0.89 3.14 -25.72
CA GLU A 225 -1.51 3.30 -24.42
C GLU A 225 -2.61 2.24 -24.31
N PHE A 226 -2.29 1.09 -23.70
CA PHE A 226 -3.27 0.06 -23.33
C PHE A 226 -4.24 0.67 -22.30
N ARG A 227 -5.22 1.40 -22.83
CA ARG A 227 -6.49 1.74 -22.19
C ARG A 227 -7.21 0.43 -21.96
N TRP A 228 -6.97 -0.16 -20.81
CA TRP A 228 -7.83 -1.22 -20.36
C TRP A 228 -9.15 -0.65 -19.86
N ASP A 229 -10.22 -1.08 -20.51
CA ASP A 229 -11.58 -0.62 -20.35
C ASP A 229 -12.28 -1.34 -19.18
N TRP A 230 -11.76 -1.15 -17.96
CA TRP A 230 -12.38 -1.71 -16.75
C TRP A 230 -13.67 -0.99 -16.35
N GLU A 231 -14.06 0.06 -17.08
CA GLU A 231 -15.33 0.77 -16.88
C GLU A 231 -16.53 0.03 -17.48
N GLN A 232 -16.32 -1.10 -18.17
CA GLN A 232 -17.36 -1.92 -18.81
C GLN A 232 -17.70 -3.23 -18.08
N LEU A 233 -17.19 -3.47 -16.88
CA LEU A 233 -17.64 -4.63 -16.10
C LEU A 233 -18.96 -4.31 -15.40
N GLU A 234 -20.05 -4.86 -15.94
CA GLU A 234 -21.37 -4.84 -15.31
C GLU A 234 -21.29 -5.45 -13.90
N TRP A 235 -21.59 -4.60 -12.94
CA TRP A 235 -21.81 -4.92 -11.54
C TRP A 235 -23.24 -5.48 -11.39
N PRO A 236 -23.49 -6.51 -10.56
CA PRO A 236 -24.85 -6.92 -10.22
C PRO A 236 -25.58 -5.83 -9.44
#